data_AF-A0AAU9JWU3-F1
#
_entry.id   AF-A0AAU9JWU3-F1
#
_cell.length_a   1.000
_cell.length_b   1.000
_cell.length_c   1.000
_cell.angle_alpha   90.00
_cell.angle_beta   90.00
_cell.angle_gamma   90.00
#
_symmetry.space_group_name_H-M   'P 1'
#
loop_
_entity.id
_entity.type
_entity.pdbx_description
1 polymer ?
#
loop_
_entity_poly.entity_id
_entity_poly.type
_entity_poly.pdbx_seq_one_letter_code
_entity_poly.pdbx_strand_id
1 'polypeptide(L)'
;MLNSSLKYRSTTPTQSSRTSDAIPRQRRAILTRWINSLSIWPRMQEKDLPDQMKTGTFLAKLLPLLDSKIRFLGFYKNPVAKKACLHNLEQILSIVWKRSVRAHRMPTAEELLVPKTEKSWQLINVIFESFILNELRVNAKSCWTWFETVLGMYGRNFDIKNPGAEFQKGTNIAYVLNCFHKKVDLRQIYYEPTTRDKILQNLCAVFSVMESLQLKMFVTPEEFAANADEEFNLLQMFQIYKAFKDQVPNPVNNNMIVFKDGVRPISLNESASTCSVFSIASESLDYSTSTIALSQLPSEVDLMPKGFFSQFTPKFSSKESTSDRWSFSSKIEDSTKNTFSSDSSRRDPSMEFKNSISFEVVSPANTSYTDSTTEKLKRLEELNATQERKLMYIADSRTKTEQKIKTRQMPSLTRIKVKEDQKKNDDYLLQLLKPRFLKLIKDRTEKTYCFCLVPNNEKFSYESEDYTLEWRDLLEMNLQGKLNIEDILSIECVGRYIIIKSNEDNMQLQFPNEFEASQYAQNLNRVLLR
;
A
#
# COMPACT_ATOMS: atom_id res chain seq x y z
N MET A 1 -57.85 -40.00 46.80
CA MET A 1 -56.74 -39.67 47.74
C MET A 1 -55.44 -40.27 47.21
N LEU A 2 -54.29 -39.79 47.72
CA LEU A 2 -52.92 -40.32 47.57
C LEU A 2 -52.10 -39.97 46.30
N ASN A 3 -51.36 -38.86 46.45
CA ASN A 3 -49.90 -38.77 46.26
C ASN A 3 -49.28 -38.90 44.86
N SER A 4 -49.30 -37.81 44.09
CA SER A 4 -48.33 -37.53 43.03
C SER A 4 -47.05 -36.88 43.60
N SER A 5 -46.00 -37.68 43.84
CA SER A 5 -44.70 -37.16 44.33
C SER A 5 -43.90 -36.45 43.22
N LEU A 6 -43.97 -35.12 43.18
CA LEU A 6 -43.15 -34.28 42.32
C LEU A 6 -41.69 -34.28 42.79
N LYS A 7 -40.90 -35.24 42.30
CA LYS A 7 -39.44 -35.25 42.47
C LYS A 7 -38.82 -34.14 41.61
N TYR A 8 -38.51 -33.00 42.22
CA TYR A 8 -37.63 -32.00 41.64
C TYR A 8 -36.27 -32.62 41.30
N ARG A 9 -36.01 -32.86 40.01
CA ARG A 9 -34.66 -33.21 39.54
C ARG A 9 -33.82 -31.93 39.54
N SER A 10 -32.86 -31.86 40.45
CA SER A 10 -31.86 -30.79 40.44
C SER A 10 -31.03 -30.89 39.16
N THR A 11 -31.32 -30.03 38.19
CA THR A 11 -30.49 -29.83 37.00
C THR A 11 -29.32 -28.93 37.37
N THR A 12 -28.37 -29.48 38.13
CA THR A 12 -27.03 -28.87 38.19
C THR A 12 -26.49 -28.82 36.76
N PRO A 13 -26.05 -27.66 36.26
CA PRO A 13 -25.56 -27.56 34.90
C PRO A 13 -24.29 -28.41 34.80
N THR A 14 -24.37 -29.49 34.02
CA THR A 14 -23.23 -30.34 33.69
C THR A 14 -22.12 -29.42 33.18
N GLN A 15 -20.99 -29.35 33.89
CA GLN A 15 -19.88 -28.50 33.50
C GLN A 15 -19.53 -28.84 32.05
N SER A 16 -19.71 -27.88 31.15
CA SER A 16 -19.37 -28.08 29.74
C SER A 16 -17.90 -28.48 29.69
N SER A 17 -17.62 -29.64 29.11
CA SER A 17 -16.27 -30.16 28.99
C SER A 17 -15.43 -29.07 28.33
N ARG A 18 -14.44 -28.54 29.08
CA ARG A 18 -13.55 -27.50 28.56
C ARG A 18 -12.93 -28.03 27.27
N THR A 19 -13.42 -27.52 26.14
CA THR A 19 -12.91 -27.86 24.82
C THR A 19 -11.45 -27.48 24.81
N SER A 20 -10.57 -28.49 24.71
CA SER A 20 -9.13 -28.31 24.80
C SER A 20 -8.66 -27.25 23.81
N ASP A 21 -8.05 -26.16 24.31
CA ASP A 21 -7.46 -25.08 23.51
C ASP A 21 -6.26 -25.53 22.62
N ALA A 22 -5.90 -26.82 22.64
CA ALA A 22 -4.85 -27.37 21.80
C ALA A 22 -5.19 -27.25 20.31
N ILE A 23 -4.25 -26.68 19.55
CA ILE A 23 -4.41 -26.49 18.10
C ILE A 23 -4.39 -27.86 17.40
N PRO A 24 -5.35 -28.19 16.51
CA PRO A 24 -5.35 -29.45 15.76
C PRO A 24 -4.07 -29.65 14.95
N ARG A 25 -3.57 -30.89 14.87
CA ARG A 25 -2.29 -31.21 14.20
C ARG A 25 -2.25 -30.73 12.74
N GLN A 26 -3.34 -30.87 12.00
CA GLN A 26 -3.44 -30.39 10.61
C GLN A 26 -3.20 -28.88 10.51
N ARG A 27 -3.81 -28.09 11.40
CA ARG A 27 -3.59 -26.63 11.46
C ARG A 27 -2.16 -26.26 11.86
N ARG A 28 -1.47 -27.07 12.66
CA ARG A 28 -0.02 -26.90 12.94
C ARG A 28 0.82 -27.10 11.68
N ALA A 29 0.53 -28.12 10.87
CA ALA A 29 1.22 -28.36 9.60
C ALA A 29 1.04 -27.20 8.61
N ILE A 30 -0.16 -26.60 8.56
CA ILE A 30 -0.46 -25.41 7.74
C ILE A 30 0.26 -24.17 8.30
N LEU A 31 0.17 -23.89 9.61
CA LEU A 31 0.89 -22.79 10.28
C LEU A 31 2.42 -22.89 10.09
N THR A 32 2.97 -24.11 10.08
CA THR A 32 4.41 -24.36 9.82
C THR A 32 4.80 -23.99 8.39
N ARG A 33 3.99 -24.36 7.39
CA ARG A 33 4.21 -23.94 6.00
C ARG A 33 4.06 -22.45 5.81
N TRP A 34 3.08 -21.83 6.45
CA TRP A 34 2.94 -20.38 6.48
C TRP A 34 4.21 -19.70 7.01
N ILE A 35 4.71 -20.10 8.19
CA ILE A 35 5.97 -19.59 8.75
C ILE A 35 7.14 -19.78 7.78
N ASN A 36 7.30 -20.98 7.21
CA ASN A 36 8.39 -21.28 6.27
C ASN A 36 8.29 -20.42 4.98
N SER A 37 7.08 -20.15 4.48
CA SER A 37 6.84 -19.29 3.31
C SER A 37 7.26 -17.82 3.51
N LEU A 38 7.45 -17.38 4.77
CA LEU A 38 7.94 -16.04 5.10
C LEU A 38 9.46 -15.93 4.95
N SER A 39 10.20 -17.05 4.90
CA SER A 39 11.67 -17.10 4.75
C SER A 39 12.47 -16.29 5.80
N ILE A 40 11.87 -16.02 6.97
CA ILE A 40 12.50 -15.26 8.09
C ILE A 40 13.40 -16.12 9.00
N TRP A 41 13.35 -17.44 8.83
CA TRP A 41 13.99 -18.43 9.68
C TRP A 41 14.40 -19.65 8.84
N PRO A 42 15.44 -20.41 9.23
CA PRO A 42 15.70 -21.73 8.67
C PRO A 42 14.45 -22.62 8.69
N ARG A 43 14.29 -23.47 7.67
CA ARG A 43 13.11 -24.32 7.46
C ARG A 43 12.78 -25.13 8.71
N MET A 44 11.66 -24.79 9.33
CA MET A 44 11.20 -25.31 10.62
C MET A 44 10.25 -26.49 10.42
N GLN A 45 10.38 -27.54 11.24
CA GLN A 45 9.38 -28.61 11.37
C GLN A 45 8.44 -28.32 12.54
N GLU A 46 7.25 -28.93 12.57
CA GLU A 46 6.28 -28.78 13.67
C GLU A 46 6.93 -29.00 15.06
N LYS A 47 7.74 -30.04 15.20
CA LYS A 47 8.39 -30.39 16.47
C LYS A 47 9.39 -29.31 16.96
N ASP A 48 9.93 -28.49 16.06
CA ASP A 48 10.99 -27.53 16.37
C ASP A 48 10.43 -26.20 16.88
N LEU A 49 9.20 -25.82 16.48
CA LEU A 49 8.60 -24.52 16.80
C LEU A 49 8.64 -24.17 18.29
N PRO A 50 8.25 -25.06 19.24
CA PRO A 50 8.29 -24.72 20.66
C PRO A 50 9.70 -24.37 21.17
N ASP A 51 10.75 -24.94 20.57
CA ASP A 51 12.14 -24.63 20.96
C ASP A 51 12.62 -23.31 20.33
N GLN A 52 12.23 -23.00 19.09
CA GLN A 52 12.54 -21.73 18.42
C GLN A 52 11.82 -20.52 19.05
N MET A 53 10.68 -20.74 19.69
CA MET A 53 9.86 -19.70 20.33
C MET A 53 10.44 -19.17 21.65
N LYS A 54 11.09 -20.02 22.46
CA LYS A 54 11.52 -19.73 23.85
C LYS A 54 12.38 -18.48 24.02
N THR A 55 13.19 -18.15 23.03
CA THR A 55 14.12 -17.00 23.10
C THR A 55 13.44 -15.66 22.75
N GLY A 56 12.23 -15.71 22.19
CA GLY A 56 11.57 -14.59 21.52
C GLY A 56 12.22 -14.15 20.20
N THR A 57 13.42 -14.65 19.85
CA THR A 57 14.19 -14.13 18.69
C THR A 57 13.52 -14.41 17.35
N PHE A 58 12.85 -15.55 17.20
CA PHE A 58 12.02 -15.86 16.03
C PHE A 58 10.85 -14.87 15.91
N LEU A 59 10.10 -14.66 16.99
CA LEU A 59 8.95 -13.76 17.03
C LEU A 59 9.33 -12.29 16.78
N ALA A 60 10.51 -11.87 17.23
CA ALA A 60 11.03 -10.53 16.98
C ALA A 60 11.45 -10.30 15.52
N LYS A 61 11.64 -11.35 14.72
CA LYS A 61 11.72 -11.25 13.24
C LYS A 61 10.35 -11.34 12.57
N LEU A 62 9.44 -12.17 13.12
CA LEU A 62 8.10 -12.35 12.58
C LEU A 62 7.27 -11.06 12.65
N LEU A 63 7.13 -10.47 13.83
CA LEU A 63 6.20 -9.35 14.03
C LEU A 63 6.51 -8.11 13.17
N PRO A 64 7.77 -7.66 12.98
CA PRO A 64 8.08 -6.52 12.10
C PRO A 64 7.86 -6.81 10.61
N LEU A 65 7.85 -8.09 10.19
CA LEU A 65 7.44 -8.47 8.84
C LEU A 65 5.91 -8.35 8.66
N LEU A 66 5.14 -8.67 9.71
CA LEU A 66 3.68 -8.57 9.68
C LEU A 66 3.18 -7.13 9.84
N ASP A 67 3.94 -6.27 10.53
CA ASP A 67 3.65 -4.85 10.70
C ASP A 67 4.95 -4.06 10.84
N SER A 68 5.32 -3.32 9.79
CA SER A 68 6.57 -2.55 9.70
C SER A 68 6.68 -1.40 10.71
N LYS A 69 5.59 -1.08 11.42
CA LYS A 69 5.58 -0.10 12.51
C LYS A 69 6.11 -0.69 13.82
N ILE A 70 6.16 -2.02 13.95
CA ILE A 70 6.68 -2.70 15.14
C ILE A 70 8.21 -2.57 15.21
N ARG A 71 8.70 -2.03 16.32
CA ARG A 71 10.12 -1.93 16.66
C ARG A 71 10.32 -2.35 18.11
N PHE A 72 11.34 -3.17 18.35
CA PHE A 72 11.72 -3.60 19.70
C PHE A 72 12.88 -2.75 20.21
N LEU A 73 12.75 -2.20 21.42
CA LEU A 73 13.78 -1.40 22.08
C LEU A 73 14.34 -2.17 23.28
N GLY A 74 15.67 -2.21 23.42
CA GLY A 74 16.31 -3.00 24.49
C GLY A 74 16.07 -4.51 24.37
N PHE A 75 15.96 -5.03 23.15
CA PHE A 75 15.76 -6.46 22.87
C PHE A 75 17.08 -7.22 22.86
N TYR A 76 17.14 -8.36 23.56
CA TYR A 76 18.33 -9.21 23.59
C TYR A 76 18.42 -10.04 22.31
N LYS A 77 19.43 -9.75 21.46
CA LYS A 77 19.63 -10.45 20.17
C LYS A 77 19.97 -11.95 20.35
N ASN A 78 20.81 -12.26 21.34
CA ASN A 78 21.30 -13.62 21.64
C ASN A 78 21.00 -13.98 23.12
N PRO A 79 19.73 -14.17 23.51
CA PRO A 79 19.37 -14.40 24.90
C PRO A 79 19.64 -15.85 25.30
N VAL A 80 20.62 -16.05 26.20
CA VAL A 80 20.94 -17.36 26.79
C VAL A 80 20.34 -17.49 28.20
N ALA A 81 20.39 -16.41 28.99
CA ALA A 81 19.86 -16.41 30.35
C ALA A 81 18.32 -16.33 30.36
N LYS A 82 17.66 -17.13 31.22
CA LYS A 82 16.20 -17.18 31.38
C LYS A 82 15.56 -15.79 31.48
N LYS A 83 16.17 -14.87 32.25
CA LYS A 83 15.68 -13.49 32.43
C LYS A 83 15.66 -12.68 31.13
N ALA A 84 16.64 -12.87 30.25
CA ALA A 84 16.69 -12.20 28.95
C ALA A 84 15.63 -12.76 27.99
N CYS A 85 15.39 -14.07 28.03
CA CYS A 85 14.31 -14.71 27.27
C CYS A 85 12.92 -14.25 27.74
N LEU A 86 12.67 -14.19 29.06
CA LEU A 86 11.42 -13.65 29.63
C LEU A 86 11.17 -12.22 29.16
N HIS A 87 12.13 -11.31 29.37
CA HIS A 87 12.03 -9.91 28.94
C HIS A 87 11.71 -9.76 27.44
N ASN A 88 12.36 -10.55 26.59
CA ASN A 88 12.05 -10.58 25.15
C ASN A 88 10.60 -11.01 24.90
N LEU A 89 10.15 -12.11 25.51
CA LEU A 89 8.80 -12.64 25.37
C LEU A 89 7.74 -11.67 25.91
N GLU A 90 7.96 -11.03 27.06
CA GLU A 90 7.08 -10.01 27.64
C GLU A 90 6.88 -8.83 26.68
N GLN A 91 7.95 -8.30 26.07
CA GLN A 91 7.84 -7.25 25.05
C GLN A 91 6.95 -7.70 23.88
N ILE A 92 7.21 -8.90 23.35
CA ILE A 92 6.45 -9.49 22.24
C ILE A 92 4.96 -9.66 22.60
N LEU A 93 4.66 -10.26 23.76
CA LEU A 93 3.31 -10.48 24.24
C LEU A 93 2.57 -9.14 24.43
N SER A 94 3.25 -8.10 24.94
CA SER A 94 2.67 -6.76 25.09
C SER A 94 2.25 -6.11 23.76
N ILE A 95 2.96 -6.42 22.67
CA ILE A 95 2.65 -5.91 21.32
C ILE A 95 1.47 -6.67 20.72
N VAL A 96 1.46 -8.00 20.84
CA VAL A 96 0.33 -8.85 20.39
C VAL A 96 -0.95 -8.50 21.16
N TRP A 97 -0.86 -8.23 22.46
CA TRP A 97 -2.00 -7.85 23.30
C TRP A 97 -2.69 -6.56 22.84
N LYS A 98 -1.92 -5.59 22.31
CA LYS A 98 -2.46 -4.33 21.74
C LYS A 98 -3.31 -4.54 20.49
N ARG A 99 -3.34 -5.74 19.90
CA ARG A 99 -4.26 -6.14 18.82
C ARG A 99 -5.59 -6.72 19.34
N SER A 100 -5.99 -6.40 20.57
CA SER A 100 -7.28 -6.78 21.18
C SER A 100 -7.55 -8.29 21.23
N VAL A 101 -6.52 -9.05 21.58
CA VAL A 101 -6.58 -10.52 21.70
C VAL A 101 -7.41 -10.94 22.93
N ARG A 102 -8.15 -12.05 22.82
CA ARG A 102 -8.91 -12.64 23.95
C ARG A 102 -7.97 -13.16 25.03
N ALA A 103 -8.13 -12.69 26.26
CA ALA A 103 -7.21 -12.96 27.37
C ALA A 103 -6.89 -14.45 27.60
N HIS A 104 -7.90 -15.34 27.57
CA HIS A 104 -7.73 -16.78 27.81
C HIS A 104 -6.91 -17.50 26.71
N ARG A 105 -6.74 -16.89 25.53
CA ARG A 105 -5.96 -17.48 24.41
C ARG A 105 -4.50 -17.06 24.41
N MET A 106 -4.12 -16.13 25.28
CA MET A 106 -2.77 -15.62 25.34
C MET A 106 -1.95 -16.36 26.40
N PRO A 107 -0.80 -16.94 26.06
CA PRO A 107 0.08 -17.54 27.05
C PRO A 107 0.92 -16.51 27.79
N THR A 108 1.43 -16.87 28.97
CA THR A 108 2.43 -16.06 29.67
C THR A 108 3.85 -16.31 29.11
N ALA A 109 4.81 -15.45 29.46
CA ALA A 109 6.20 -15.64 29.06
C ALA A 109 6.81 -16.92 29.65
N GLU A 110 6.43 -17.29 30.88
CA GLU A 110 6.86 -18.52 31.55
C GLU A 110 6.32 -19.76 30.84
N GLU A 111 5.05 -19.74 30.43
CA GLU A 111 4.41 -20.85 29.70
C GLU A 111 5.09 -21.15 28.35
N LEU A 112 5.64 -20.13 27.70
CA LEU A 112 6.39 -20.24 26.44
C LEU A 112 7.83 -20.72 26.63
N LEU A 113 8.41 -20.57 27.83
CA LEU A 113 9.73 -21.10 28.14
C LEU A 113 9.75 -22.62 28.35
N VAL A 114 8.64 -23.19 28.82
CA VAL A 114 8.53 -24.62 29.08
C VAL A 114 8.61 -25.39 27.75
N PRO A 115 9.47 -26.42 27.62
CA PRO A 115 9.56 -27.21 26.40
C PRO A 115 8.24 -27.86 25.99
N LYS A 116 8.01 -27.97 24.67
CA LYS A 116 6.89 -28.72 24.08
C LYS A 116 5.49 -28.23 24.50
N THR A 117 5.33 -26.97 24.95
CA THR A 117 4.00 -26.45 25.31
C THR A 117 3.15 -26.14 24.09
N GLU A 118 1.89 -26.57 24.16
CA GLU A 118 0.81 -26.16 23.24
C GLU A 118 0.64 -24.65 23.16
N LYS A 119 1.04 -23.94 24.22
CA LYS A 119 1.07 -22.48 24.33
C LYS A 119 1.88 -21.80 23.22
N SER A 120 2.94 -22.44 22.71
CA SER A 120 3.66 -21.94 21.53
C SER A 120 2.79 -21.93 20.26
N TRP A 121 2.02 -23.00 20.03
CA TRP A 121 1.06 -23.08 18.92
C TRP A 121 -0.11 -22.12 19.11
N GLN A 122 -0.60 -21.99 20.34
CA GLN A 122 -1.66 -21.06 20.70
C GLN A 122 -1.26 -19.61 20.36
N LEU A 123 -0.05 -19.19 20.71
CA LEU A 123 0.46 -17.86 20.37
C LEU A 123 0.63 -17.65 18.86
N ILE A 124 1.22 -18.62 18.14
CA ILE A 124 1.37 -18.50 16.67
C ILE A 124 0.02 -18.40 15.97
N ASN A 125 -0.98 -19.17 16.42
CA ASN A 125 -2.34 -19.08 15.93
C ASN A 125 -2.98 -17.72 16.25
N VAL A 126 -2.79 -17.19 17.46
CA VAL A 126 -3.23 -15.84 17.85
C VAL A 126 -2.58 -14.75 16.99
N ILE A 127 -1.29 -14.86 16.69
CA ILE A 127 -0.58 -13.91 15.81
C ILE A 127 -1.15 -13.97 14.39
N PHE A 128 -1.35 -15.17 13.84
CA PHE A 128 -1.99 -15.35 12.54
C PHE A 128 -3.38 -14.69 12.48
N GLU A 129 -4.24 -14.98 13.45
CA GLU A 129 -5.59 -14.41 13.51
C GLU A 129 -5.58 -12.88 13.62
N SER A 130 -4.73 -12.34 14.52
CA SER A 130 -4.75 -10.91 14.85
C SER A 130 -4.06 -10.01 13.82
N PHE A 131 -2.99 -10.49 13.17
CA PHE A 131 -2.23 -9.72 12.19
C PHE A 131 -2.61 -10.01 10.74
N ILE A 132 -2.82 -11.29 10.36
CA ILE A 132 -3.16 -11.66 8.99
C ILE A 132 -4.67 -11.66 8.80
N LEU A 133 -5.38 -12.51 9.53
CA LEU A 133 -6.76 -12.84 9.20
C LEU A 133 -7.73 -11.67 9.38
N ASN A 134 -7.47 -10.76 10.33
CA ASN A 134 -8.23 -9.54 10.46
C ASN A 134 -8.07 -8.62 9.23
N GLU A 135 -6.87 -8.47 8.65
CA GLU A 135 -6.68 -7.76 7.38
C GLU A 135 -7.42 -8.46 6.24
N LEU A 136 -7.34 -9.80 6.17
CA LEU A 136 -8.06 -10.59 5.17
C LEU A 136 -9.58 -10.36 5.25
N ARG A 137 -10.16 -10.42 6.45
CA ARG A 137 -11.61 -10.23 6.68
C ARG A 137 -12.10 -8.85 6.27
N VAL A 138 -11.32 -7.79 6.53
CA VAL A 138 -11.64 -6.42 6.09
C VAL A 138 -11.63 -6.32 4.56
N ASN A 139 -10.64 -6.93 3.89
CA ASN A 139 -10.51 -6.87 2.44
C ASN A 139 -11.28 -7.97 1.67
N ALA A 140 -11.96 -8.89 2.38
CA ALA A 140 -12.60 -10.06 1.79
C ALA A 140 -13.69 -9.69 0.78
N LYS A 141 -14.50 -8.67 1.06
CA LYS A 141 -15.55 -8.19 0.14
C LYS A 141 -14.94 -7.77 -1.21
N SER A 142 -13.95 -6.87 -1.19
CA SER A 142 -13.28 -6.38 -2.40
C SER A 142 -12.55 -7.50 -3.16
N CYS A 143 -11.97 -8.45 -2.44
CA CYS A 143 -11.37 -9.67 -3.00
C CYS A 143 -12.44 -10.49 -3.76
N TRP A 144 -13.59 -10.77 -3.15
CA TRP A 144 -14.65 -11.57 -3.77
C TRP A 144 -15.37 -10.88 -4.92
N THR A 145 -15.62 -9.57 -4.85
CA THR A 145 -16.16 -8.79 -5.98
C THR A 145 -15.19 -8.74 -7.17
N TRP A 146 -13.87 -8.71 -6.91
CA TRP A 146 -12.88 -8.85 -7.98
C TRP A 146 -12.92 -10.24 -8.63
N PHE A 147 -13.02 -11.31 -7.83
CA PHE A 147 -13.18 -12.67 -8.36
C PHE A 147 -14.48 -12.84 -9.19
N GLU A 148 -15.60 -12.29 -8.72
CA GLU A 148 -16.87 -12.24 -9.47
C GLU A 148 -16.69 -11.54 -10.82
N THR A 149 -16.03 -10.37 -10.83
CA THR A 149 -15.75 -9.58 -12.04
C THR A 149 -14.92 -10.38 -13.06
N VAL A 150 -13.85 -11.04 -12.60
CA VAL A 150 -12.98 -11.87 -13.46
C VAL A 150 -13.72 -13.10 -14.00
N LEU A 151 -14.52 -13.78 -13.17
CA LEU A 151 -15.31 -14.95 -13.59
C LEU A 151 -16.46 -14.57 -14.55
N GLY A 152 -17.04 -13.38 -14.38
CA GLY A 152 -18.03 -12.80 -15.27
C GLY A 152 -17.53 -12.61 -16.71
N MET A 153 -16.23 -12.35 -16.91
CA MET A 153 -15.60 -12.31 -18.24
C MET A 153 -15.65 -13.66 -18.97
N TYR A 154 -15.78 -14.76 -18.23
CA TYR A 154 -15.95 -16.12 -18.76
C TYR A 154 -17.41 -16.59 -18.77
N GLY A 155 -18.37 -15.70 -18.48
CA GLY A 155 -19.79 -16.06 -18.34
C GLY A 155 -20.09 -16.93 -17.10
N ARG A 156 -19.16 -17.04 -16.13
CA ARG A 156 -19.36 -17.81 -14.91
C ARG A 156 -20.00 -16.93 -13.83
N ASN A 157 -21.20 -17.31 -13.40
CA ASN A 157 -21.80 -16.81 -12.17
C ASN A 157 -20.99 -17.31 -10.96
N PHE A 158 -20.76 -16.44 -9.97
CA PHE A 158 -19.98 -16.75 -8.76
C PHE A 158 -20.79 -16.42 -7.51
N ASP A 159 -21.00 -17.38 -6.61
CA ASP A 159 -21.72 -17.12 -5.36
C ASP A 159 -20.81 -16.54 -4.28
N ILE A 160 -20.79 -15.21 -4.16
CA ILE A 160 -20.09 -14.47 -3.09
C ILE A 160 -20.53 -14.93 -1.67
N LYS A 161 -21.69 -15.56 -1.50
CA LYS A 161 -22.13 -16.07 -0.18
C LYS A 161 -21.37 -17.34 0.24
N ASN A 162 -20.85 -18.11 -0.70
CA ASN A 162 -20.08 -19.33 -0.43
C ASN A 162 -18.81 -19.45 -1.31
N PRO A 163 -17.88 -18.48 -1.19
CA PRO A 163 -16.73 -18.39 -2.09
C PRO A 163 -15.77 -19.58 -1.91
N GLY A 164 -15.73 -20.20 -0.72
CA GLY A 164 -14.91 -21.38 -0.46
C GLY A 164 -15.32 -22.58 -1.32
N ALA A 165 -16.62 -22.89 -1.38
CA ALA A 165 -17.13 -24.01 -2.20
C ALA A 165 -16.91 -23.79 -3.70
N GLU A 166 -17.04 -22.55 -4.17
CA GLU A 166 -16.80 -22.18 -5.57
C GLU A 166 -15.36 -22.43 -6.03
N PHE A 167 -14.37 -22.25 -5.16
CA PHE A 167 -12.96 -22.51 -5.51
C PHE A 167 -12.48 -23.93 -5.28
N GLN A 168 -13.11 -24.71 -4.37
CA GLN A 168 -12.70 -26.08 -4.02
C GLN A 168 -12.56 -27.05 -5.21
N LYS A 169 -13.24 -26.80 -6.34
CA LYS A 169 -13.15 -27.63 -7.57
C LYS A 169 -11.93 -27.30 -8.45
N GLY A 170 -11.17 -26.26 -8.15
CA GLY A 170 -10.05 -25.76 -8.95
C GLY A 170 -10.43 -25.07 -10.26
N THR A 171 -11.61 -25.32 -10.85
CA THR A 171 -12.05 -24.73 -12.13
C THR A 171 -12.07 -23.20 -12.10
N ASN A 172 -12.66 -22.59 -11.05
CA ASN A 172 -12.71 -21.13 -10.92
C ASN A 172 -11.31 -20.52 -10.68
N ILE A 173 -10.39 -21.26 -10.06
CA ILE A 173 -8.97 -20.85 -9.96
C ILE A 173 -8.32 -20.87 -11.35
N ALA A 174 -8.58 -21.91 -12.15
CA ALA A 174 -8.02 -22.04 -13.50
C ALA A 174 -8.47 -20.89 -14.42
N TYR A 175 -9.75 -20.50 -14.37
CA TYR A 175 -10.27 -19.34 -15.10
C TYR A 175 -9.53 -18.05 -14.72
N VAL A 176 -9.39 -17.76 -13.43
CA VAL A 176 -8.71 -16.54 -12.96
C VAL A 176 -7.24 -16.54 -13.38
N LEU A 177 -6.52 -17.65 -13.22
CA LEU A 177 -5.12 -17.73 -13.62
C LEU A 177 -4.96 -17.65 -15.15
N ASN A 178 -5.86 -18.24 -15.94
CA ASN A 178 -5.89 -18.11 -17.41
C ASN A 178 -6.13 -16.66 -17.85
N CYS A 179 -6.97 -15.91 -17.12
CA CYS A 179 -7.27 -14.52 -17.39
C CYS A 179 -6.00 -13.66 -17.40
N PHE A 180 -5.07 -13.86 -16.46
CA PHE A 180 -3.85 -13.07 -16.35
C PHE A 180 -2.61 -13.76 -16.93
N HIS A 181 -2.62 -15.09 -17.12
CA HIS A 181 -1.45 -15.85 -17.55
C HIS A 181 -1.72 -16.83 -18.70
N LYS A 182 -1.20 -16.49 -19.89
CA LYS A 182 -1.39 -17.24 -21.14
C LYS A 182 -0.90 -18.70 -21.13
N LYS A 183 -0.08 -19.12 -20.15
CA LYS A 183 0.39 -20.52 -20.04
C LYS A 183 -0.61 -21.47 -19.39
N VAL A 184 -1.73 -20.97 -18.85
CA VAL A 184 -2.75 -21.82 -18.23
C VAL A 184 -3.62 -22.46 -19.30
N ASP A 185 -3.28 -23.69 -19.66
CA ASP A 185 -4.03 -24.49 -20.62
C ASP A 185 -5.27 -25.11 -19.97
N LEU A 186 -6.45 -24.52 -20.24
CA LEU A 186 -7.73 -25.02 -19.75
C LEU A 186 -8.06 -26.44 -20.26
N ARG A 187 -7.39 -26.93 -21.32
CA ARG A 187 -7.54 -28.31 -21.83
C ARG A 187 -7.02 -29.37 -20.86
N GLN A 188 -6.30 -28.96 -19.81
CA GLN A 188 -5.82 -29.84 -18.74
C GLN A 188 -6.77 -29.88 -17.53
N ILE A 189 -7.80 -29.02 -17.53
CA ILE A 189 -8.77 -28.82 -16.44
C ILE A 189 -10.10 -29.45 -16.84
N TYR A 190 -10.77 -30.16 -15.93
CA TYR A 190 -12.16 -30.57 -16.09
C TYR A 190 -13.10 -29.39 -15.82
N TYR A 191 -14.10 -29.18 -16.66
CA TYR A 191 -15.06 -28.08 -16.50
C TYR A 191 -15.84 -28.23 -15.18
N GLU A 192 -16.46 -29.39 -14.96
CA GLU A 192 -17.20 -29.71 -13.74
C GLU A 192 -16.76 -31.05 -13.14
N PRO A 193 -15.68 -31.05 -12.33
CA PRO A 193 -15.19 -32.26 -11.70
C PRO A 193 -16.14 -32.75 -10.60
N THR A 194 -16.82 -33.87 -10.84
CA THR A 194 -17.77 -34.50 -9.90
C THR A 194 -17.13 -35.52 -8.96
N THR A 195 -15.97 -36.08 -9.31
CA THR A 195 -15.25 -37.06 -8.49
C THR A 195 -14.03 -36.43 -7.81
N ARG A 196 -13.67 -36.93 -6.62
CA ARG A 196 -12.51 -36.44 -5.85
C ARG A 196 -11.23 -36.42 -6.69
N ASP A 197 -10.98 -37.45 -7.49
CA ASP A 197 -9.77 -37.54 -8.31
C ASP A 197 -9.72 -36.48 -9.42
N LYS A 198 -10.87 -36.11 -10.01
CA LYS A 198 -10.95 -35.01 -10.99
C LYS A 198 -10.75 -33.66 -10.31
N ILE A 199 -11.28 -33.46 -9.10
CA ILE A 199 -11.06 -32.26 -8.29
C ILE A 199 -9.56 -32.11 -7.96
N LEU A 200 -8.91 -33.19 -7.50
CA LEU A 200 -7.48 -33.18 -7.21
C LEU A 200 -6.63 -32.96 -8.46
N GLN A 201 -6.99 -33.54 -9.63
CA GLN A 201 -6.30 -33.24 -10.89
C GLN A 201 -6.38 -31.74 -11.26
N ASN A 202 -7.56 -31.13 -11.14
CA ASN A 202 -7.72 -29.69 -11.35
C ASN A 202 -6.87 -28.86 -10.38
N LEU A 203 -6.91 -29.19 -9.08
CA LEU A 203 -6.17 -28.46 -8.06
C LEU A 203 -4.64 -28.62 -8.19
N CYS A 204 -4.15 -29.82 -8.49
CA CYS A 204 -2.72 -30.06 -8.76
C CYS A 204 -2.24 -29.27 -9.98
N ALA A 205 -3.03 -29.21 -11.05
CA ALA A 205 -2.70 -28.43 -12.24
C ALA A 205 -2.61 -26.92 -11.94
N VAL A 206 -3.63 -26.34 -11.27
CA VAL A 206 -3.60 -24.90 -10.94
C VAL A 206 -2.58 -24.56 -9.86
N PHE A 207 -2.31 -25.45 -8.90
CA PHE A 207 -1.26 -25.25 -7.88
C PHE A 207 0.14 -25.29 -8.51
N SER A 208 0.37 -26.16 -9.50
CA SER A 208 1.63 -26.19 -10.28
C SER A 208 1.83 -24.88 -11.06
N VAL A 209 0.75 -24.33 -11.63
CA VAL A 209 0.77 -22.99 -12.25
C VAL A 209 1.11 -21.91 -11.22
N MET A 210 0.47 -21.91 -10.04
CA MET A 210 0.73 -20.95 -8.97
C MET A 210 2.18 -21.00 -8.48
N GLU A 211 2.76 -22.19 -8.33
CA GLU A 211 4.18 -22.39 -8.00
C GLU A 211 5.10 -21.84 -9.10
N SER A 212 4.79 -22.09 -10.38
CA SER A 212 5.55 -21.52 -11.51
C SER A 212 5.50 -19.99 -11.59
N LEU A 213 4.48 -19.38 -10.98
CA LEU A 213 4.28 -17.94 -10.82
C LEU A 213 4.87 -17.40 -9.51
N GLN A 214 5.58 -18.23 -8.74
CA GLN A 214 6.17 -17.92 -7.43
C GLN A 214 5.14 -17.46 -6.38
N LEU A 215 3.87 -17.85 -6.54
CA LEU A 215 2.84 -17.58 -5.53
C LEU A 215 3.04 -18.49 -4.32
N LYS A 216 2.88 -17.92 -3.12
CA LYS A 216 3.07 -18.67 -1.88
C LYS A 216 1.93 -19.66 -1.67
N MET A 217 2.28 -20.92 -1.47
CA MET A 217 1.34 -22.02 -1.21
C MET A 217 1.33 -22.36 0.28
N PHE A 218 0.17 -22.24 0.93
CA PHE A 218 0.02 -22.50 2.38
C PHE A 218 -0.58 -23.87 2.68
N VAL A 219 -1.44 -24.35 1.78
CA VAL A 219 -2.17 -25.64 1.85
C VAL A 219 -1.79 -26.50 0.65
N THR A 220 -1.99 -27.82 0.73
CA THR A 220 -1.85 -28.73 -0.42
C THR A 220 -3.16 -28.81 -1.21
N PRO A 221 -3.15 -29.35 -2.46
CA PRO A 221 -4.38 -29.64 -3.21
C PRO A 221 -5.40 -30.48 -2.41
N GLU A 222 -4.93 -31.47 -1.64
CA GLU A 222 -5.79 -32.36 -0.85
C GLU A 222 -6.45 -31.65 0.33
N GLU A 223 -5.71 -30.75 1.00
CA GLU A 223 -6.21 -29.95 2.11
C GLU A 223 -7.20 -28.88 1.63
N PHE A 224 -6.90 -28.23 0.51
CA PHE A 224 -7.78 -27.25 -0.11
C PHE A 224 -9.09 -27.92 -0.57
N ALA A 225 -9.01 -29.07 -1.26
CA ALA A 225 -10.16 -29.88 -1.67
C ALA A 225 -11.02 -30.36 -0.49
N ALA A 226 -10.39 -30.69 0.64
CA ALA A 226 -11.09 -31.13 1.84
C ALA A 226 -11.63 -29.98 2.71
N ASN A 227 -11.43 -28.72 2.31
CA ASN A 227 -11.71 -27.54 3.10
C ASN A 227 -11.09 -27.59 4.52
N ALA A 228 -9.85 -28.08 4.61
CA ALA A 228 -9.17 -28.39 5.87
C ALA A 228 -9.07 -27.21 6.84
N ASP A 229 -8.90 -26.00 6.30
CA ASP A 229 -8.83 -24.75 7.07
C ASP A 229 -9.30 -23.58 6.20
N GLU A 230 -10.53 -23.11 6.44
CA GLU A 230 -11.16 -22.03 5.66
C GLU A 230 -10.38 -20.71 5.71
N GLU A 231 -9.70 -20.44 6.81
CA GLU A 231 -8.95 -19.20 7.02
C GLU A 231 -7.67 -19.19 6.18
N PHE A 232 -7.04 -20.36 5.99
CA PHE A 232 -5.93 -20.53 5.07
C PHE A 232 -6.35 -20.66 3.60
N ASN A 233 -7.52 -21.23 3.32
CA ASN A 233 -8.10 -21.20 1.97
C ASN A 233 -8.40 -19.74 1.54
N LEU A 234 -8.97 -18.92 2.42
CA LEU A 234 -9.13 -17.47 2.21
C LEU A 234 -7.77 -16.78 1.96
N LEU A 235 -6.75 -17.07 2.77
CA LEU A 235 -5.41 -16.51 2.55
C LEU A 235 -4.82 -16.93 1.18
N GLN A 236 -5.04 -18.18 0.76
CA GLN A 236 -4.57 -18.69 -0.53
C GLN A 236 -5.21 -17.93 -1.71
N MET A 237 -6.53 -17.70 -1.65
CA MET A 237 -7.23 -16.89 -2.64
C MET A 237 -6.79 -15.42 -2.61
N PHE A 238 -6.50 -14.88 -1.42
CA PHE A 238 -6.03 -13.50 -1.27
C PHE A 238 -4.62 -13.28 -1.85
N GLN A 239 -3.76 -14.30 -1.94
CA GLN A 239 -2.49 -14.20 -2.69
C GLN A 239 -2.74 -14.04 -4.19
N ILE A 240 -3.69 -14.80 -4.76
CA ILE A 240 -4.08 -14.67 -6.17
C ILE A 240 -4.61 -13.25 -6.42
N TYR A 241 -5.52 -12.76 -5.57
CA TYR A 241 -6.01 -11.38 -5.62
C TYR A 241 -4.87 -10.35 -5.55
N LYS A 242 -3.99 -10.43 -4.53
CA LYS A 242 -2.86 -9.48 -4.39
C LYS A 242 -1.87 -9.53 -5.58
N ALA A 243 -1.69 -10.69 -6.23
CA ALA A 243 -0.81 -10.82 -7.38
C ALA A 243 -1.40 -10.23 -8.67
N PHE A 244 -2.72 -10.31 -8.87
CA PHE A 244 -3.36 -10.02 -10.16
C PHE A 244 -4.30 -8.82 -10.19
N LYS A 245 -4.77 -8.30 -9.05
CA LYS A 245 -5.76 -7.21 -9.01
C LYS A 245 -5.36 -5.94 -9.77
N ASP A 246 -4.06 -5.66 -9.85
CA ASP A 246 -3.51 -4.46 -10.52
C ASP A 246 -2.98 -4.78 -11.94
N GLN A 247 -3.13 -6.02 -12.41
CA GLN A 247 -2.75 -6.44 -13.77
C GLN A 247 -3.92 -6.24 -14.75
N VAL A 248 -3.61 -6.22 -16.05
CA VAL A 248 -4.64 -6.16 -17.11
C VAL A 248 -5.08 -7.58 -17.45
N PRO A 249 -6.38 -7.91 -17.46
CA PRO A 249 -6.88 -9.14 -18.03
C PRO A 249 -6.43 -9.31 -19.48
N ASN A 250 -6.06 -10.53 -19.87
CA ASN A 250 -5.94 -10.89 -21.27
C ASN A 250 -7.34 -10.97 -21.89
N PRO A 251 -7.54 -10.55 -23.16
CA PRO A 251 -8.81 -10.69 -23.83
C PRO A 251 -9.19 -12.17 -23.94
N VAL A 252 -10.41 -12.50 -23.50
CA VAL A 252 -10.93 -13.86 -23.45
C VAL A 252 -11.36 -14.28 -24.86
N ASN A 253 -10.70 -15.31 -25.42
CA ASN A 253 -11.02 -15.82 -26.77
C ASN A 253 -11.78 -17.16 -26.68
N ASN A 254 -13.02 -17.19 -27.17
CA ASN A 254 -13.87 -18.37 -27.28
C ASN A 254 -13.13 -19.62 -27.80
N ASN A 255 -12.28 -19.46 -28.82
CA ASN A 255 -11.57 -20.58 -29.46
C ASN A 255 -10.44 -21.17 -28.59
N MET A 256 -10.04 -20.47 -27.53
CA MET A 256 -9.02 -20.93 -26.57
C MET A 256 -9.63 -21.62 -25.34
N ILE A 257 -10.93 -21.41 -25.05
CA ILE A 257 -11.61 -22.07 -23.93
C ILE A 257 -12.15 -23.43 -24.37
N VAL A 258 -11.32 -24.45 -24.21
CA VAL A 258 -11.70 -25.87 -24.36
C VAL A 258 -11.23 -26.59 -23.12
N PHE A 259 -12.13 -27.28 -22.42
CA PHE A 259 -11.80 -28.06 -21.23
C PHE A 259 -11.40 -29.50 -21.58
N LYS A 260 -10.78 -30.20 -20.62
CA LYS A 260 -10.29 -31.59 -20.75
C LYS A 260 -11.36 -32.61 -21.09
N ASP A 261 -12.60 -32.34 -20.68
CA ASP A 261 -13.81 -33.11 -20.99
C ASP A 261 -14.47 -32.70 -22.32
N GLY A 262 -13.80 -31.86 -23.12
CA GLY A 262 -14.29 -31.38 -24.43
C GLY A 262 -15.38 -30.31 -24.31
N VAL A 263 -15.80 -29.95 -23.10
CA VAL A 263 -16.81 -28.93 -22.86
C VAL A 263 -16.28 -27.56 -23.30
N ARG A 264 -17.12 -26.84 -24.05
CA ARG A 264 -16.98 -25.41 -24.30
C ARG A 264 -18.09 -24.70 -23.52
N PRO A 265 -17.79 -23.70 -22.68
CA PRO A 265 -18.84 -22.95 -22.00
C PRO A 265 -19.76 -22.29 -23.02
N ILE A 266 -21.06 -22.47 -22.84
CA ILE A 266 -22.09 -21.96 -23.75
C ILE A 266 -22.31 -20.48 -23.42
N SER A 267 -22.08 -19.61 -24.39
CA SER A 267 -22.08 -18.13 -24.31
C SER A 267 -21.01 -17.51 -23.38
N LEU A 268 -20.02 -16.86 -23.99
CA LEU A 268 -19.40 -15.68 -23.38
C LEU A 268 -20.35 -14.49 -23.58
N ASN A 269 -20.41 -13.57 -22.61
CA ASN A 269 -20.99 -12.25 -22.83
C ASN A 269 -20.06 -11.44 -23.74
N GLU A 270 -20.24 -11.53 -25.05
CA GLU A 270 -19.47 -10.73 -26.03
C GLU A 270 -19.58 -9.23 -25.73
N SER A 271 -20.74 -8.77 -25.25
CA SER A 271 -21.01 -7.41 -24.77
C SER A 271 -20.26 -7.00 -23.49
N ALA A 272 -19.81 -7.96 -22.67
CA ALA A 272 -18.99 -7.69 -21.48
C ALA A 272 -17.49 -7.70 -21.80
N SER A 273 -17.07 -8.36 -22.89
CA SER A 273 -15.66 -8.50 -23.26
C SER A 273 -14.96 -7.17 -23.63
N THR A 274 -15.73 -6.13 -23.96
CA THR A 274 -15.24 -4.79 -24.34
C THR A 274 -15.58 -3.69 -23.34
N CYS A 275 -16.28 -3.98 -22.25
CA CYS A 275 -16.91 -2.96 -21.39
C CYS A 275 -16.43 -3.01 -19.94
N SER A 276 -15.80 -1.94 -19.46
CA SER A 276 -16.03 -1.22 -18.18
C SER A 276 -16.32 -1.93 -16.84
N VAL A 277 -16.31 -3.26 -16.68
CA VAL A 277 -16.87 -3.92 -15.46
C VAL A 277 -16.13 -3.57 -14.15
N PHE A 278 -14.87 -3.12 -14.21
CA PHE A 278 -14.10 -2.79 -13.00
C PHE A 278 -14.63 -1.56 -12.22
N SER A 279 -15.47 -0.71 -12.84
CA SER A 279 -15.93 0.58 -12.28
C SER A 279 -16.71 0.53 -10.97
N ILE A 280 -17.19 -0.65 -10.57
CA ILE A 280 -18.12 -0.81 -9.45
C ILE A 280 -17.40 -1.20 -8.14
N ALA A 281 -16.14 -1.63 -8.20
CA ALA A 281 -15.41 -2.15 -7.02
C ALA A 281 -14.61 -1.10 -6.23
N SER A 282 -14.59 0.18 -6.64
CA SER A 282 -13.67 1.20 -6.12
C SER A 282 -14.26 2.17 -5.07
N GLU A 283 -15.28 1.76 -4.30
CA GLU A 283 -15.73 2.54 -3.13
C GLU A 283 -14.64 2.59 -2.04
N SER A 284 -13.91 3.71 -2.00
CA SER A 284 -13.11 4.25 -0.89
C SER A 284 -12.59 3.25 0.16
N LEU A 285 -11.49 2.56 -0.15
CA LEU A 285 -10.57 2.09 0.88
C LEU A 285 -9.61 3.23 1.23
N ASP A 286 -9.83 3.87 2.39
CA ASP A 286 -8.89 4.83 2.96
C ASP A 286 -7.54 4.12 3.23
N TYR A 287 -6.52 4.50 2.47
CA TYR A 287 -5.19 3.88 2.54
C TYR A 287 -4.47 4.23 3.85
N SER A 288 -4.65 3.39 4.86
CA SER A 288 -3.65 3.24 5.92
C SER A 288 -2.37 2.66 5.30
N THR A 289 -1.28 3.43 5.32
CA THR A 289 0.04 3.14 4.70
C THR A 289 0.82 2.00 5.36
N SER A 290 0.15 0.89 5.67
CA SER A 290 0.68 -0.23 6.47
C SER A 290 1.03 -1.48 5.64
N THR A 291 0.63 -1.55 4.36
CA THR A 291 0.56 -2.82 3.60
C THR A 291 1.64 -2.94 2.51
N ILE A 292 2.92 -2.73 2.85
CA ILE A 292 4.06 -3.07 1.98
C ILE A 292 5.11 -3.84 2.80
N ALA A 293 4.98 -5.18 2.80
CA ALA A 293 5.97 -6.09 3.39
C ALA A 293 5.90 -7.53 2.82
N LEU A 294 5.60 -7.69 1.52
CA LEU A 294 5.61 -9.01 0.84
C LEU A 294 6.32 -9.04 -0.53
N SER A 295 6.93 -7.95 -0.98
CA SER A 295 7.55 -7.84 -2.30
C SER A 295 8.93 -7.15 -2.27
N GLN A 296 9.92 -7.80 -1.63
CA GLN A 296 11.33 -7.44 -1.80
C GLN A 296 12.21 -8.70 -1.86
N LEU A 297 12.79 -8.95 -3.04
CA LEU A 297 14.07 -9.66 -3.19
C LEU A 297 15.19 -8.64 -2.89
N PRO A 298 16.25 -9.02 -2.15
CA PRO A 298 17.41 -8.16 -2.02
C PRO A 298 18.27 -8.24 -3.29
N SER A 299 18.57 -7.09 -3.88
CA SER A 299 19.72 -6.92 -4.77
C SER A 299 20.77 -6.08 -4.04
N GLU A 300 21.92 -6.68 -3.75
CA GLU A 300 23.13 -5.93 -3.39
C GLU A 300 23.60 -5.13 -4.62
N VAL A 301 23.71 -3.81 -4.50
CA VAL A 301 24.78 -3.00 -5.10
C VAL A 301 24.99 -1.78 -4.20
N ASP A 302 26.18 -1.66 -3.60
CA ASP A 302 26.64 -0.40 -3.00
C ASP A 302 26.79 0.68 -4.06
N LEU A 303 26.38 1.93 -3.75
CA LEU A 303 27.03 3.19 -4.16
C LEU A 303 26.16 4.40 -3.77
N MET A 304 26.62 5.20 -2.81
CA MET A 304 26.72 6.68 -2.85
C MET A 304 27.03 7.25 -1.44
N PRO A 305 27.82 8.33 -1.32
CA PRO A 305 28.36 8.80 -0.04
C PRO A 305 27.38 9.68 0.75
N LYS A 306 27.51 9.66 2.07
CA LYS A 306 26.75 10.53 3.00
C LYS A 306 27.40 11.90 3.11
N GLY A 307 26.74 12.94 2.62
CA GLY A 307 27.12 14.34 2.80
C GLY A 307 26.10 15.26 2.14
N PHE A 308 26.05 16.53 2.57
CA PHE A 308 25.10 17.56 2.11
C PHE A 308 23.60 17.29 2.42
N PHE A 309 23.17 17.65 3.63
CA PHE A 309 21.98 18.50 3.90
C PHE A 309 21.81 18.65 5.43
N SER A 310 22.63 19.49 6.06
CA SER A 310 22.48 19.87 7.48
C SER A 310 22.99 21.29 7.76
N GLN A 311 22.26 22.28 7.24
CA GLN A 311 22.31 23.68 7.66
C GLN A 311 20.99 24.37 7.26
N PHE A 312 20.69 25.50 7.91
CA PHE A 312 19.43 26.26 7.82
C PHE A 312 18.21 25.69 8.58
N THR A 313 18.31 25.68 9.92
CA THR A 313 17.22 26.20 10.76
C THR A 313 17.78 27.19 11.80
N PRO A 314 17.23 28.41 11.92
CA PRO A 314 17.66 29.36 12.94
C PRO A 314 17.05 29.00 14.30
N LYS A 315 17.87 29.02 15.36
CA LYS A 315 17.39 28.83 16.75
C LYS A 315 16.78 30.14 17.25
N PHE A 316 15.47 30.16 17.49
CA PHE A 316 14.84 31.19 18.30
C PHE A 316 15.14 30.95 19.78
N SER A 317 15.72 31.95 20.45
CA SER A 317 15.93 31.95 21.90
C SER A 317 15.07 33.02 22.56
N SER A 318 13.93 32.62 23.15
CA SER A 318 13.16 33.48 24.04
C SER A 318 13.72 33.37 25.47
N LYS A 319 14.43 34.41 25.91
CA LYS A 319 14.59 34.67 27.34
C LYS A 319 13.27 35.22 27.87
N GLU A 320 12.80 34.70 29.00
CA GLU A 320 11.98 35.50 29.91
C GLU A 320 12.21 35.04 31.36
N SER A 321 11.88 35.91 32.32
CA SER A 321 12.60 36.00 33.59
C SER A 321 11.70 36.25 34.79
N THR A 322 11.88 35.45 35.85
CA THR A 322 11.59 35.77 37.25
C THR A 322 12.63 35.02 38.10
N SER A 323 13.51 35.71 38.83
CA SER A 323 13.28 36.24 40.19
C SER A 323 12.91 35.16 41.20
N ASP A 324 13.88 34.72 42.01
CA ASP A 324 13.87 35.07 43.45
C ASP A 324 15.14 34.62 44.22
N ARG A 325 16.05 35.59 44.37
CA ARG A 325 16.71 36.01 45.63
C ARG A 325 16.60 35.05 46.85
N TRP A 326 17.63 34.23 47.09
CA TRP A 326 18.16 33.92 48.44
C TRP A 326 19.70 33.95 48.39
N SER A 327 20.35 34.27 49.51
CA SER A 327 21.70 34.87 49.58
C SER A 327 22.68 34.16 50.53
N PHE A 328 23.98 34.50 50.41
CA PHE A 328 25.13 34.07 51.24
C PHE A 328 25.49 32.57 51.12
N SER A 329 26.74 32.17 50.90
CA SER A 329 27.97 32.68 51.53
C SER A 329 29.19 32.58 50.60
N SER A 330 30.16 33.48 50.82
CA SER A 330 31.50 33.39 50.27
C SER A 330 32.30 32.20 50.82
N LYS A 331 33.23 31.70 50.01
CA LYS A 331 34.62 31.45 50.44
C LYS A 331 35.57 31.50 49.24
N ILE A 332 36.55 32.39 49.36
CA ILE A 332 37.76 32.47 48.53
C ILE A 332 38.77 31.53 49.18
N GLU A 333 39.54 30.78 48.39
CA GLU A 333 40.90 30.40 48.78
C GLU A 333 41.76 30.08 47.54
N ASP A 334 42.82 30.86 47.35
CA ASP A 334 43.84 30.67 46.33
C ASP A 334 44.88 29.63 46.77
N SER A 335 45.42 28.85 45.82
CA SER A 335 46.81 28.36 45.84
C SER A 335 47.17 27.76 44.47
N THR A 336 47.76 28.52 43.56
CA THR A 336 49.21 28.71 43.38
C THR A 336 50.05 27.45 43.13
N LYS A 337 50.56 27.36 41.90
CA LYS A 337 51.91 26.89 41.49
C LYS A 337 52.27 25.41 41.72
N ASN A 338 52.58 24.73 40.62
CA ASN A 338 54.00 24.46 40.32
C ASN A 338 54.28 24.24 38.82
N THR A 339 55.50 24.59 38.41
CA THR A 339 55.99 24.64 37.02
C THR A 339 57.30 23.87 36.90
N PHE A 340 57.43 22.98 35.91
CA PHE A 340 58.67 22.46 35.29
C PHE A 340 58.20 21.79 33.97
N SER A 341 58.61 22.16 32.74
CA SER A 341 59.96 22.19 32.13
C SER A 341 60.65 20.82 32.20
N SER A 342 61.27 20.21 31.18
CA SER A 342 61.38 20.42 29.70
C SER A 342 62.05 19.14 29.10
N ASP A 343 62.35 18.89 27.82
CA ASP A 343 62.26 19.62 26.54
C ASP A 343 62.27 18.62 25.33
N SER A 344 62.48 19.12 24.10
CA SER A 344 62.99 18.42 22.89
C SER A 344 62.05 17.49 22.09
N SER A 345 62.25 17.21 20.78
CA SER A 345 62.57 18.07 19.60
C SER A 345 62.64 17.19 18.33
N ARG A 346 61.97 17.59 17.22
CA ARG A 346 62.19 17.29 15.77
C ARG A 346 60.83 17.49 15.03
N ARG A 347 60.65 18.38 14.04
CA ARG A 347 61.24 18.51 12.68
C ARG A 347 60.92 17.30 11.78
N ASP A 348 60.32 17.40 10.57
CA ASP A 348 59.94 18.52 9.67
C ASP A 348 58.57 18.24 8.95
N PRO A 349 58.19 18.74 7.74
CA PRO A 349 57.51 20.05 7.59
C PRO A 349 56.24 20.10 6.69
N SER A 350 55.51 21.22 6.80
CA SER A 350 54.78 21.98 5.76
C SER A 350 53.86 21.29 4.72
N MET A 351 52.57 21.68 4.74
CA MET A 351 51.82 22.00 3.52
C MET A 351 50.92 23.22 3.76
N GLU A 352 51.28 24.39 3.23
CA GLU A 352 50.41 25.57 3.21
C GLU A 352 49.44 25.49 2.03
N PHE A 353 48.13 25.61 2.29
CA PHE A 353 47.14 25.93 1.25
C PHE A 353 46.75 27.42 1.34
N LYS A 354 47.38 28.25 0.52
CA LYS A 354 46.94 29.64 0.27
C LYS A 354 45.89 29.65 -0.84
N ASN A 355 44.62 29.78 -0.48
CA ASN A 355 43.54 30.14 -1.40
C ASN A 355 42.91 31.47 -0.96
N SER A 356 43.59 32.58 -1.30
CA SER A 356 43.00 33.92 -1.23
C SER A 356 42.19 34.18 -2.49
N ILE A 357 40.86 34.07 -2.41
CA ILE A 357 39.95 34.45 -3.49
C ILE A 357 39.81 35.97 -3.49
N SER A 358 40.42 36.63 -4.47
CA SER A 358 40.18 38.05 -4.77
C SER A 358 38.91 38.20 -5.60
N PHE A 359 37.95 38.98 -5.10
CA PHE A 359 36.77 39.36 -5.88
C PHE A 359 37.12 40.54 -6.81
N GLU A 360 37.14 40.31 -8.13
CA GLU A 360 37.11 41.40 -9.10
C GLU A 360 35.72 42.04 -9.11
N VAL A 361 35.66 43.34 -8.81
CA VAL A 361 34.44 44.14 -8.94
C VAL A 361 34.28 44.55 -10.40
N VAL A 362 33.59 43.72 -11.18
CA VAL A 362 33.24 44.03 -12.57
C VAL A 362 32.19 45.15 -12.59
N SER A 363 32.55 46.31 -13.15
CA SER A 363 31.64 47.46 -13.25
C SER A 363 30.53 47.23 -14.31
N PRO A 364 29.27 47.67 -14.11
CA PRO A 364 28.14 47.29 -14.96
C PRO A 364 28.09 47.93 -16.37
N ALA A 365 29.14 48.59 -16.82
CA ALA A 365 29.07 49.58 -17.90
C ALA A 365 29.29 49.02 -19.33
N ASN A 366 29.75 47.78 -19.49
CA ASN A 366 30.24 47.24 -20.78
C ASN A 366 29.68 45.85 -21.14
N THR A 367 28.35 45.67 -21.12
CA THR A 367 27.69 44.53 -21.77
C THR A 367 26.77 45.02 -22.87
N SER A 368 27.26 45.03 -24.11
CA SER A 368 26.45 45.21 -25.31
C SER A 368 25.55 43.98 -25.51
N TYR A 369 24.28 44.08 -25.13
CA TYR A 369 23.29 43.03 -25.35
C TYR A 369 23.11 42.79 -26.86
N THR A 370 23.32 41.55 -27.30
CA THR A 370 22.98 41.12 -28.67
C THR A 370 21.49 40.79 -28.76
N ASP A 371 20.86 40.94 -29.93
CA ASP A 371 19.41 40.71 -30.09
C ASP A 371 18.94 39.29 -29.69
N SER A 372 19.83 38.30 -29.73
CA SER A 372 19.59 36.94 -29.24
C SER A 372 19.49 36.82 -27.71
N THR A 373 20.07 37.78 -26.97
CA THR A 373 19.99 37.84 -25.50
C THR A 373 18.73 38.56 -25.02
N THR A 374 18.28 39.60 -25.74
CA THR A 374 17.01 40.28 -25.46
C THR A 374 15.81 39.37 -25.74
N GLU A 375 15.84 38.53 -26.79
CA GLU A 375 14.76 37.56 -27.02
C GLU A 375 14.69 36.50 -25.90
N LYS A 376 15.83 36.01 -25.41
CA LYS A 376 15.88 35.09 -24.25
C LYS A 376 15.39 35.76 -22.97
N LEU A 377 15.75 37.03 -22.74
CA LEU A 377 15.26 37.80 -21.60
C LEU A 377 13.74 37.92 -21.65
N LYS A 378 13.19 38.31 -22.80
CA LYS A 378 11.76 38.46 -23.02
C LYS A 378 10.98 37.17 -22.74
N ARG A 379 11.47 36.01 -23.21
CA ARG A 379 10.85 34.70 -22.89
C ARG A 379 10.90 34.36 -21.40
N LEU A 380 11.95 34.75 -20.68
CA LEU A 380 12.05 34.58 -19.22
C LEU A 380 11.10 35.53 -18.46
N GLU A 381 10.93 36.76 -18.94
CA GLU A 381 9.95 37.72 -18.41
C GLU A 381 8.51 37.23 -18.62
N GLU A 382 8.18 36.69 -19.80
CA GLU A 382 6.88 36.08 -20.11
C GLU A 382 6.58 34.84 -19.23
N LEU A 383 7.58 33.99 -18.99
CA LEU A 383 7.47 32.85 -18.06
C LEU A 383 7.27 33.30 -16.61
N ASN A 384 8.05 34.28 -16.14
CA ASN A 384 7.92 34.84 -14.80
C ASN A 384 6.54 35.48 -14.59
N ALA A 385 6.06 36.30 -15.54
CA ALA A 385 4.74 36.91 -15.49
C ALA A 385 3.61 35.86 -15.46
N THR A 386 3.76 34.77 -16.24
CA THR A 386 2.82 33.64 -16.20
C THR A 386 2.82 32.93 -14.85
N GLN A 387 3.99 32.72 -14.24
CA GLN A 387 4.11 32.08 -12.93
C GLN A 387 3.57 32.99 -11.80
N GLU A 388 3.82 34.30 -11.87
CA GLU A 388 3.27 35.30 -10.95
C GLU A 388 1.74 35.35 -11.01
N ARG A 389 1.15 35.39 -12.21
CA ARG A 389 -0.33 35.30 -12.37
C ARG A 389 -0.91 34.04 -11.75
N LYS A 390 -0.27 32.88 -11.95
CA LYS A 390 -0.68 31.60 -11.32
C LYS A 390 -0.63 31.69 -9.78
N LEU A 391 0.44 32.27 -9.22
CA LEU A 391 0.59 32.43 -7.77
C LEU A 391 -0.41 33.44 -7.20
N MET A 392 -0.66 34.56 -7.89
CA MET A 392 -1.71 35.52 -7.52
C MET A 392 -3.09 34.84 -7.47
N TYR A 393 -3.49 34.11 -8.51
CA TYR A 393 -4.77 33.40 -8.54
C TYR A 393 -4.93 32.43 -7.36
N ILE A 394 -3.88 31.68 -7.01
CA ILE A 394 -3.87 30.78 -5.85
C ILE A 394 -3.99 31.56 -4.53
N ALA A 395 -3.30 32.69 -4.39
CA ALA A 395 -3.37 33.55 -3.20
C ALA A 395 -4.79 34.15 -3.05
N ASP A 396 -5.36 34.67 -4.12
CA ASP A 396 -6.70 35.25 -4.19
C ASP A 396 -7.80 34.23 -3.84
N SER A 397 -7.66 33.00 -4.34
CA SER A 397 -8.55 31.89 -3.98
C SER A 397 -8.47 31.56 -2.49
N ARG A 398 -7.28 31.62 -1.87
CA ARG A 398 -7.09 31.38 -0.42
C ARG A 398 -7.69 32.49 0.41
N THR A 399 -7.44 33.77 0.10
CA THR A 399 -8.03 34.90 0.83
C THR A 399 -9.56 34.94 0.71
N LYS A 400 -10.12 34.66 -0.47
CA LYS A 400 -11.58 34.50 -0.66
C LYS A 400 -12.16 33.35 0.16
N THR A 401 -11.38 32.29 0.43
CA THR A 401 -11.79 31.17 1.28
C THR A 401 -11.70 31.53 2.77
N GLU A 402 -10.61 32.16 3.20
CA GLU A 402 -10.43 32.62 4.58
C GLU A 402 -11.45 33.70 4.99
N GLN A 403 -11.77 34.66 4.12
CA GLN A 403 -12.79 35.67 4.39
C GLN A 403 -14.18 35.04 4.55
N LYS A 404 -14.51 34.00 3.77
CA LYS A 404 -15.74 33.20 3.93
C LYS A 404 -15.77 32.38 5.22
N ILE A 405 -14.62 32.02 5.79
CA ILE A 405 -14.50 31.37 7.10
C ILE A 405 -14.66 32.41 8.21
N LYS A 406 -13.93 33.53 8.14
CA LYS A 406 -13.94 34.62 9.14
C LYS A 406 -15.30 35.34 9.24
N THR A 407 -16.10 35.39 8.18
CA THR A 407 -17.46 35.96 8.19
C THR A 407 -18.54 35.00 8.74
N ARG A 408 -18.22 33.72 8.97
CA ARG A 408 -19.09 32.80 9.71
C ARG A 408 -18.81 32.90 11.21
N GLN A 409 -19.52 33.79 11.90
CA GLN A 409 -19.62 33.73 13.37
C GLN A 409 -20.00 32.32 13.80
N MET A 410 -19.23 31.71 14.72
CA MET A 410 -19.46 30.32 15.15
C MET A 410 -20.79 30.19 15.90
N PRO A 411 -21.78 29.43 15.39
CA PRO A 411 -22.92 29.03 16.18
C PRO A 411 -22.51 27.94 17.17
N SER A 412 -23.18 27.86 18.32
CA SER A 412 -22.92 26.83 19.32
C SER A 412 -23.22 25.41 18.78
N LEU A 413 -22.42 24.44 19.23
CA LEU A 413 -22.32 23.07 18.69
C LEU A 413 -23.60 22.20 18.77
N THR A 414 -24.70 22.68 19.33
CA THR A 414 -25.86 21.85 19.70
C THR A 414 -26.98 21.76 18.66
N ARG A 415 -27.01 22.59 17.59
CA ARG A 415 -28.05 22.48 16.54
C ARG A 415 -27.58 22.90 15.15
N ILE A 416 -26.82 22.05 14.46
CA ILE A 416 -26.72 22.13 12.98
C ILE A 416 -26.81 20.74 12.33
N LYS A 417 -28.04 20.32 11.98
CA LYS A 417 -28.22 19.44 10.82
C LYS A 417 -28.01 20.31 9.58
N VAL A 418 -26.78 20.37 9.08
CA VAL A 418 -26.45 21.08 7.85
C VAL A 418 -27.14 20.36 6.69
N LYS A 419 -28.00 21.05 5.94
CA LYS A 419 -28.27 20.66 4.56
C LYS A 419 -27.02 21.01 3.75
N GLU A 420 -26.38 20.03 3.12
CA GLU A 420 -25.22 20.24 2.23
C GLU A 420 -25.66 20.86 0.89
N ASP A 421 -26.26 22.06 0.92
CA ASP A 421 -26.70 22.72 -0.31
C ASP A 421 -25.51 23.39 -1.04
N GLN A 422 -25.13 22.77 -2.17
CA GLN A 422 -24.67 23.42 -3.40
C GLN A 422 -23.34 24.23 -3.39
N LYS A 423 -22.29 23.76 -2.71
CA LYS A 423 -20.91 24.33 -2.86
C LYS A 423 -19.79 23.33 -3.22
N LYS A 424 -20.13 22.23 -3.90
CA LYS A 424 -19.17 21.22 -4.41
C LYS A 424 -18.73 21.44 -5.88
N ASN A 425 -19.22 22.48 -6.56
CA ASN A 425 -19.10 22.57 -8.03
C ASN A 425 -17.80 23.17 -8.58
N ASP A 426 -16.97 23.91 -7.82
CA ASP A 426 -15.85 24.67 -8.41
C ASP A 426 -14.46 24.00 -8.28
N ASP A 427 -14.34 22.84 -7.62
CA ASP A 427 -13.02 22.19 -7.37
C ASP A 427 -12.52 21.31 -8.54
N TYR A 428 -13.35 21.00 -9.55
CA TYR A 428 -12.93 20.10 -10.64
C TYR A 428 -11.81 20.68 -11.50
N LEU A 429 -11.84 21.99 -11.81
CA LEU A 429 -10.78 22.64 -12.56
C LEU A 429 -9.45 22.62 -11.78
N LEU A 430 -9.49 22.89 -10.47
CA LEU A 430 -8.33 22.78 -9.58
C LEU A 430 -7.78 21.35 -9.46
N GLN A 431 -8.59 20.32 -9.75
CA GLN A 431 -8.15 18.92 -9.81
C GLN A 431 -7.46 18.56 -11.14
N LEU A 432 -7.82 19.23 -12.24
CA LEU A 432 -7.23 19.07 -13.58
C LEU A 432 -5.94 19.89 -13.78
N LEU A 433 -5.88 21.09 -13.18
CA LEU A 433 -4.69 21.96 -13.16
C LEU A 433 -3.55 21.41 -12.27
N LYS A 434 -3.77 20.30 -11.56
CA LYS A 434 -2.73 19.61 -10.78
C LYS A 434 -2.01 18.60 -11.68
N PRO A 435 -0.67 18.64 -11.76
CA PRO A 435 0.11 17.66 -12.51
C PRO A 435 -0.19 16.21 -12.09
N ARG A 436 -0.29 15.31 -13.07
CA ARG A 436 -0.52 13.87 -12.89
C ARG A 436 0.53 13.05 -13.62
N PHE A 437 1.10 12.05 -12.96
CA PHE A 437 2.02 11.10 -13.58
C PHE A 437 1.23 9.92 -14.12
N LEU A 438 0.99 9.92 -15.44
CA LEU A 438 0.13 8.94 -16.12
C LEU A 438 0.94 8.22 -17.21
N LYS A 439 0.61 6.96 -17.47
CA LYS A 439 1.15 6.24 -18.62
C LYS A 439 0.33 6.57 -19.86
N LEU A 440 0.99 7.05 -20.91
CA LEU A 440 0.44 7.11 -22.26
C LEU A 440 0.68 5.77 -22.95
N ILE A 441 -0.37 5.20 -23.51
CA ILE A 441 -0.35 3.99 -24.32
C ILE A 441 -0.56 4.39 -25.77
N LYS A 442 0.51 4.30 -26.58
CA LYS A 442 0.47 4.56 -28.02
C LYS A 442 1.38 3.57 -28.74
N ASP A 443 0.89 3.00 -29.85
CA ASP A 443 1.61 2.05 -30.71
C ASP A 443 2.27 0.87 -29.95
N ARG A 444 1.58 0.35 -28.93
CA ARG A 444 2.05 -0.69 -27.99
C ARG A 444 3.26 -0.29 -27.13
N THR A 445 3.66 0.98 -27.14
CA THR A 445 4.63 1.52 -26.19
C THR A 445 3.91 2.11 -24.98
N GLU A 446 4.41 1.82 -23.79
CA GLU A 446 3.99 2.46 -22.54
C GLU A 446 5.09 3.42 -22.10
N LYS A 447 4.77 4.71 -21.99
CA LYS A 447 5.68 5.73 -21.42
C LYS A 447 4.94 6.57 -20.40
N THR A 448 5.55 6.82 -19.25
CA THR A 448 4.98 7.69 -18.21
C THR A 448 5.34 9.13 -18.48
N TYR A 449 4.36 10.03 -18.45
CA TYR A 449 4.54 11.47 -18.62
C TYR A 449 3.85 12.24 -17.50
N CYS A 450 4.26 13.49 -17.32
CA CYS A 450 3.60 14.45 -16.46
C CYS A 450 2.52 15.20 -17.26
N PHE A 451 1.26 14.83 -17.09
CA PHE A 451 0.09 15.47 -17.69
C PHE A 451 -0.40 16.64 -16.84
N CYS A 452 -0.78 17.75 -17.46
CA CYS A 452 -1.36 18.90 -16.78
C CYS A 452 -2.31 19.66 -17.71
N LEU A 453 -3.47 20.07 -17.21
CA LEU A 453 -4.27 21.09 -17.90
C LEU A 453 -3.61 22.46 -17.66
N VAL A 454 -3.46 23.27 -18.70
CA VAL A 454 -2.94 24.65 -18.63
C VAL A 454 -3.83 25.60 -19.41
N PRO A 455 -3.94 26.89 -19.03
CA PRO A 455 -4.59 27.90 -19.87
C PRO A 455 -3.88 28.01 -21.23
N ASN A 456 -4.64 28.13 -22.32
CA ASN A 456 -4.06 28.35 -23.65
C ASN A 456 -3.64 29.81 -23.80
N ASN A 457 -2.34 30.11 -23.72
CA ASN A 457 -1.82 31.48 -23.74
C ASN A 457 -2.25 32.32 -24.97
N GLU A 458 -2.62 31.70 -26.09
CA GLU A 458 -3.02 32.39 -27.32
C GLU A 458 -4.51 32.77 -27.36
N LYS A 459 -5.37 32.01 -26.65
CA LYS A 459 -6.84 32.14 -26.68
C LYS A 459 -7.46 32.52 -25.33
N PHE A 460 -6.79 32.22 -24.22
CA PHE A 460 -7.30 32.42 -22.87
C PHE A 460 -7.43 33.92 -22.55
N SER A 461 -8.66 34.35 -22.33
CA SER A 461 -9.05 35.73 -22.06
C SER A 461 -10.07 35.80 -20.92
N TYR A 462 -10.52 37.00 -20.56
CA TYR A 462 -11.61 37.16 -19.59
C TYR A 462 -12.97 36.69 -20.16
N GLU A 463 -13.10 36.63 -21.48
CA GLU A 463 -14.34 36.28 -22.19
C GLU A 463 -14.37 34.80 -22.65
N SER A 464 -13.20 34.14 -22.72
CA SER A 464 -13.04 32.75 -23.14
C SER A 464 -11.96 32.06 -22.30
N GLU A 465 -12.37 31.07 -21.50
CA GLU A 465 -11.45 30.22 -20.72
C GLU A 465 -10.98 29.01 -21.53
N ASP A 466 -10.16 29.21 -22.58
CA ASP A 466 -9.59 28.09 -23.35
C ASP A 466 -8.41 27.40 -22.63
N TYR A 467 -8.35 26.07 -22.69
CA TYR A 467 -7.35 25.26 -22.02
C TYR A 467 -6.70 24.25 -22.99
N THR A 468 -5.46 23.89 -22.67
CA THR A 468 -4.68 22.87 -23.39
C THR A 468 -4.24 21.80 -22.40
N LEU A 469 -4.42 20.52 -22.77
CA LEU A 469 -3.85 19.38 -22.07
C LEU A 469 -2.41 19.16 -22.56
N GLU A 470 -1.42 19.49 -21.73
CA GLU A 470 0.00 19.25 -22.01
C GLU A 470 0.50 17.96 -21.36
N TRP A 471 1.48 17.30 -21.98
CA TRP A 471 2.28 16.26 -21.34
C TRP A 471 3.78 16.44 -21.56
N ARG A 472 4.54 16.21 -20.48
CA ARG A 472 5.98 16.46 -20.38
C ARG A 472 6.72 15.19 -19.96
N ASP A 473 7.95 15.04 -20.44
CA ASP A 473 8.84 13.97 -19.97
C ASP A 473 9.17 14.12 -18.48
N LEU A 474 9.41 13.01 -17.77
CA LEU A 474 9.66 13.02 -16.31
C LEU A 474 11.08 13.40 -15.92
N LEU A 475 12.07 13.21 -16.80
CA LEU A 475 13.48 13.49 -16.51
C LEU A 475 13.83 14.93 -16.86
N GLU A 476 13.41 15.37 -18.04
CA GLU A 476 13.79 16.68 -18.58
C GLU A 476 12.68 17.75 -18.46
N MET A 477 11.43 17.36 -18.14
CA MET A 477 10.24 18.24 -18.14
C MET A 477 9.95 18.94 -19.49
N ASN A 478 10.63 18.49 -20.55
CA ASN A 478 10.44 18.91 -21.93
C ASN A 478 9.03 18.55 -22.41
N LEU A 479 8.37 19.48 -23.11
CA LEU A 479 7.03 19.29 -23.67
C LEU A 479 7.10 18.26 -24.79
N GLN A 480 6.37 17.15 -24.62
CA GLN A 480 6.33 16.03 -25.57
C GLN A 480 5.11 16.11 -26.48
N GLY A 481 4.06 16.79 -26.04
CA GLY A 481 2.92 17.14 -26.87
C GLY A 481 1.87 17.94 -26.10
N LYS A 482 0.90 18.44 -26.85
CA LYS A 482 -0.23 19.24 -26.36
C LYS A 482 -1.49 18.91 -27.17
N LEU A 483 -2.66 19.01 -26.55
CA LEU A 483 -3.97 18.83 -27.18
C LEU A 483 -4.90 19.92 -26.66
N ASN A 484 -5.48 20.75 -27.53
CA ASN A 484 -6.43 21.77 -27.06
C ASN A 484 -7.73 21.08 -26.64
N ILE A 485 -8.43 21.63 -25.65
CA ILE A 485 -9.68 21.05 -25.18
C ILE A 485 -10.76 21.11 -26.29
N GLU A 486 -10.78 22.17 -27.10
CA GLU A 486 -11.65 22.30 -28.28
C GLU A 486 -11.48 21.18 -29.33
N ASP A 487 -10.30 20.53 -29.39
CA ASP A 487 -10.00 19.47 -30.36
C ASP A 487 -10.44 18.07 -29.90
N ILE A 488 -10.96 17.94 -28.67
CA ILE A 488 -11.42 16.66 -28.10
C ILE A 488 -12.87 16.40 -28.50
N LEU A 489 -13.08 15.33 -29.27
CA LEU A 489 -14.39 14.88 -29.74
C LEU A 489 -15.14 14.06 -28.68
N SER A 490 -14.46 13.19 -27.94
CA SER A 490 -15.06 12.45 -26.82
C SER A 490 -14.03 11.94 -25.81
N ILE A 491 -14.52 11.67 -24.60
CA ILE A 491 -13.73 11.09 -23.50
C ILE A 491 -14.47 9.88 -22.94
N GLU A 492 -13.90 8.70 -23.13
CA GLU A 492 -14.42 7.42 -22.64
C GLU A 492 -13.55 6.91 -21.48
N CYS A 493 -14.16 6.55 -20.35
CA CYS A 493 -13.45 5.95 -19.21
C CYS A 493 -13.74 4.44 -19.17
N VAL A 494 -12.69 3.62 -19.14
CA VAL A 494 -12.77 2.15 -19.15
C VAL A 494 -11.78 1.59 -18.14
N GLY A 495 -12.24 1.21 -16.95
CA GLY A 495 -11.32 0.76 -15.91
C GLY A 495 -10.46 1.92 -15.41
N ARG A 496 -9.16 1.66 -15.24
CA ARG A 496 -8.13 2.68 -15.01
C ARG A 496 -7.69 3.46 -16.27
N TYR A 497 -8.38 3.29 -17.40
CA TYR A 497 -7.99 3.93 -18.67
C TYR A 497 -8.96 5.05 -19.04
N ILE A 498 -8.43 6.15 -19.55
CA ILE A 498 -9.18 7.18 -20.26
C ILE A 498 -8.77 7.13 -21.72
N ILE A 499 -9.75 7.04 -22.62
CA ILE A 499 -9.57 7.12 -24.06
C ILE A 499 -10.10 8.50 -24.48
N ILE A 500 -9.19 9.38 -24.91
CA ILE A 500 -9.50 10.72 -25.43
C ILE A 500 -9.44 10.63 -26.95
N LYS A 501 -10.57 10.87 -27.61
CA LYS A 501 -10.65 10.90 -29.08
C LYS A 501 -10.55 12.35 -29.54
N SER A 502 -9.66 12.65 -30.46
CA SER A 502 -9.48 13.98 -31.05
C SER A 502 -9.61 13.92 -32.57
N ASN A 503 -9.58 15.08 -33.24
CA ASN A 503 -9.57 15.16 -34.70
C ASN A 503 -8.34 14.49 -35.34
N GLU A 504 -7.19 14.50 -34.66
CA GLU A 504 -5.92 14.00 -35.21
C GLU A 504 -5.58 12.57 -34.76
N ASP A 505 -5.88 12.22 -33.51
CA ASP A 505 -5.43 10.96 -32.90
C ASP A 505 -6.32 10.48 -31.73
N ASN A 506 -6.21 9.20 -31.38
CA ASN A 506 -6.83 8.59 -30.22
C ASN A 506 -5.77 8.34 -29.13
N MET A 507 -5.90 9.05 -28.01
CA MET A 507 -4.95 8.99 -26.90
C MET A 507 -5.50 8.09 -25.77
N GLN A 508 -4.75 7.06 -25.38
CA GLN A 508 -5.11 6.22 -24.22
C GLN A 508 -4.20 6.51 -23.02
N LEU A 509 -4.78 7.05 -21.95
CA LEU A 509 -4.13 7.36 -20.69
C LEU A 509 -4.45 6.29 -19.65
N GLN A 510 -3.46 5.86 -18.88
CA GLN A 510 -3.59 4.90 -17.79
C GLN A 510 -3.26 5.54 -16.44
N PHE A 511 -4.21 5.43 -15.52
CA PHE A 511 -4.16 5.97 -14.17
C PHE A 511 -3.70 4.91 -13.15
N PRO A 512 -3.28 5.32 -11.95
CA PRO A 512 -2.95 4.39 -10.85
C PRO A 512 -4.15 3.55 -10.42
N ASN A 513 -5.35 4.12 -10.46
CA ASN A 513 -6.60 3.48 -10.07
C ASN A 513 -7.78 4.05 -10.88
N GLU A 514 -8.90 3.32 -10.86
CA GLU A 514 -10.10 3.66 -11.62
C GLU A 514 -10.90 4.83 -11.05
N PHE A 515 -10.91 5.03 -9.74
CA PHE A 515 -11.57 6.18 -9.14
C PHE A 515 -10.96 7.50 -9.65
N GLU A 516 -9.63 7.56 -9.71
CA GLU A 516 -8.90 8.72 -10.25
C GLU A 516 -9.13 8.90 -11.76
N ALA A 517 -9.18 7.81 -12.54
CA ALA A 517 -9.54 7.86 -13.97
C ALA A 517 -10.96 8.41 -14.18
N SER A 518 -11.95 7.85 -13.48
CA SER A 518 -13.36 8.26 -13.58
C SER A 518 -13.56 9.70 -13.14
N GLN A 519 -12.94 10.12 -12.02
CA GLN A 519 -12.97 11.50 -11.56
C GLN A 519 -12.32 12.46 -12.57
N TYR A 520 -11.16 12.10 -13.13
CA TYR A 520 -10.47 12.94 -14.11
C TYR A 520 -11.24 13.03 -15.44
N ALA A 521 -11.82 11.93 -15.92
CA ALA A 521 -12.69 11.90 -17.10
C ALA A 521 -13.97 12.74 -16.90
N GLN A 522 -14.64 12.62 -15.75
CA GLN A 522 -15.80 13.45 -15.42
C GLN A 522 -15.44 14.92 -15.37
N ASN A 523 -14.29 15.26 -14.78
CA ASN A 523 -13.82 16.64 -14.69
C ASN A 523 -13.49 17.21 -16.08
N LEU A 524 -12.80 16.47 -16.95
CA LEU A 524 -12.53 16.92 -18.34
C LEU A 524 -13.82 17.11 -19.13
N ASN A 525 -14.77 16.17 -19.05
CA ASN A 525 -16.08 16.31 -19.71
C ASN A 525 -16.85 17.55 -19.23
N ARG A 526 -16.67 18.02 -17.99
CA ARG A 526 -17.25 19.29 -17.52
C ARG A 526 -16.58 20.53 -18.11
N VAL A 527 -15.30 20.45 -18.48
CA VAL A 527 -14.61 21.54 -19.18
C VAL A 527 -15.06 21.57 -20.65
N LEU A 528 -15.26 20.41 -21.29
CA LEU A 528 -15.76 20.30 -22.68
C LEU A 528 -17.21 20.78 -22.89
N LEU A 529 -18.00 20.89 -21.82
CA LEU A 529 -19.39 21.34 -21.85
C LEU A 529 -19.57 22.83 -21.52
N ARG A 530 -18.46 23.58 -21.39
CA ARG A 530 -18.45 25.04 -21.22
C ARG A 530 -18.25 25.73 -22.56
#